data_AF-A0A1F3T0P1-F1
#
_entry.id   AF-A0A1F3T0P1-F1
#
_cell.length_a   1.000
_cell.length_b   1.000
_cell.length_c   1.000
_cell.angle_alpha   90.00
_cell.angle_beta   90.00
_cell.angle_gamma   90.00
#
_symmetry.space_group_name_H-M   'P 1'
#
loop_
_entity.id
_entity.type
_entity.pdbx_description
1 polymer ?
#
loop_
_entity_poly.entity_id
_entity_poly.type
_entity_poly.pdbx_seq_one_letter_code
_entity_poly.pdbx_strand_id
1 'polypeptide(L)' 'MAQQNNQDKTRRTLSEREQHFLRSQNNCALCNSHLDIRVESYLDDYYLREEAECPKCKVKARVKNHKIQ' A
#
# COMPACT_ATOMS: atom_id res chain seq x y z
N MET A 1 31.92 -0.33 -23.49
CA MET A 1 31.38 -0.72 -22.17
C MET A 1 30.14 0.11 -21.90
N ALA A 2 28.97 -0.38 -22.32
CA ALA A 2 27.71 0.33 -22.20
C ALA A 2 26.63 -0.68 -21.84
N GLN A 3 26.16 -0.66 -20.60
CA GLN A 3 24.86 -1.21 -20.25
C GLN A 3 24.23 -0.26 -19.22
N GLN A 4 23.25 0.50 -19.71
CA GLN A 4 22.49 1.51 -19.00
C GLN A 4 21.37 0.83 -18.20
N ASN A 5 21.32 1.11 -16.89
CA ASN A 5 20.23 0.75 -16.01
C ASN A 5 19.00 1.62 -16.31
N ASN A 6 18.00 1.05 -16.98
CA ASN A 6 16.73 1.70 -17.30
C ASN A 6 15.58 1.06 -16.51
N GLN A 7 15.54 1.29 -15.18
CA GLN A 7 14.45 0.85 -14.31
C GLN A 7 13.74 2.00 -13.58
N ASP A 8 13.80 3.23 -14.11
CA ASP A 8 13.17 4.40 -13.48
C ASP A 8 12.00 4.95 -14.31
N LYS A 9 11.03 4.08 -14.63
CA LYS A 9 9.72 4.52 -15.15
C LYS A 9 8.84 4.98 -13.99
N THR A 10 8.96 6.27 -13.66
CA THR A 10 7.96 7.12 -12.97
C THR A 10 7.57 6.76 -11.52
N ARG A 11 8.45 7.01 -10.54
CA ARG A 11 7.98 7.33 -9.17
C ARG A 11 7.49 8.78 -9.14
N ARG A 12 6.16 9.00 -9.20
CA ARG A 12 5.58 10.33 -8.96
C ARG A 12 5.74 10.68 -7.48
N THR A 13 6.51 11.73 -7.18
CA THR A 13 6.57 12.30 -5.84
C THR A 13 5.22 12.92 -5.51
N LEU A 14 4.57 12.42 -4.46
CA LEU A 14 3.31 12.98 -3.97
C LEU A 14 3.59 14.32 -3.27
N SER A 15 2.76 15.32 -3.55
CA SER A 15 2.75 16.58 -2.82
C SER A 15 2.44 16.37 -1.34
N GLU A 16 2.85 17.30 -0.48
CA GLU A 16 2.58 17.23 0.96
C GLU A 16 1.08 17.08 1.26
N ARG A 17 0.23 17.76 0.49
CA ARG A 17 -1.23 17.68 0.61
C ARG A 17 -1.75 16.28 0.29
N GLU A 18 -1.26 15.64 -0.78
CA GLU A 18 -1.62 14.27 -1.14
C GLU A 18 -1.16 13.28 -0.06
N GLN A 19 0.06 13.45 0.46
CA GLN A 19 0.58 12.61 1.54
C GLN A 19 -0.23 12.75 2.83
N HIS A 20 -0.58 13.98 3.22
CA HIS A 20 -1.40 14.25 4.39
C HIS A 20 -2.80 13.64 4.23
N PHE A 21 -3.42 13.80 3.06
CA PHE A 21 -4.71 13.21 2.75
C PHE A 21 -4.67 11.68 2.85
N LEU A 22 -3.66 11.02 2.27
CA LEU A 22 -3.51 9.57 2.39
C LEU A 22 -3.34 9.12 3.84
N ARG A 23 -2.55 9.85 4.64
CA ARG A 23 -2.36 9.52 6.06
C ARG A 23 -3.65 9.67 6.87
N SER A 24 -4.50 10.65 6.57
CA SER A 24 -5.76 10.90 7.29
C SER A 24 -6.88 9.93 6.92
N GLN A 25 -6.78 9.26 5.78
CA GLN A 25 -7.73 8.21 5.38
C GLN A 25 -7.35 6.83 5.94
N ASN A 26 -6.13 6.66 6.47
CA ASN A 26 -5.60 5.38 6.95
C ASN A 26 -5.80 5.22 8.47
N ASN A 27 -7.03 5.38 8.93
CA ASN A 27 -7.38 5.29 10.35
C ASN A 27 -8.43 4.20 10.60
N CYS A 28 -8.31 3.53 11.74
CA CYS A 28 -9.28 2.54 12.18
C CYS A 28 -10.61 3.22 12.54
N ALA A 29 -11.72 2.76 11.97
CA ALA A 29 -13.05 3.31 12.24
C ALA A 29 -13.50 3.19 13.73
N LEU A 30 -12.87 2.31 14.51
CA LEU A 30 -13.26 2.06 15.91
C LEU A 30 -12.47 2.89 16.92
N CYS A 31 -11.14 2.99 16.74
CA CYS A 31 -10.26 3.65 17.71
C CYS A 31 -9.44 4.79 17.11
N ASN A 32 -9.69 5.14 15.86
CA ASN A 32 -9.03 6.18 15.08
C ASN A 32 -7.50 6.04 14.98
N SER A 33 -6.94 4.90 15.38
CA SER A 33 -5.49 4.65 15.31
C SER A 33 -5.07 4.34 13.89
N HIS A 34 -3.83 4.66 13.54
CA HIS A 34 -3.30 4.41 12.20
C HIS A 34 -3.32 2.90 11.89
N LEU A 35 -3.75 2.55 10.68
CA LEU A 35 -3.75 1.17 10.20
C LEU A 35 -2.34 0.78 9.73
N ASP A 36 -1.92 -0.44 10.05
CA ASP A 36 -0.74 -1.07 9.46
C ASP A 36 -1.13 -1.66 8.10
N ILE A 37 -0.51 -1.19 7.03
CA ILE A 37 -0.82 -1.61 5.66
C ILE A 37 0.31 -2.50 5.15
N ARG A 38 -0.05 -3.71 4.70
CA ARG A 38 0.87 -4.71 4.16
C ARG A 38 0.48 -5.03 2.73
N VAL A 39 1.47 -5.10 1.85
CA VAL A 39 1.30 -5.52 0.47
C VAL A 39 2.15 -6.74 0.22
N GLU A 40 1.51 -7.84 -0.17
CA GLU A 40 2.16 -9.10 -0.52
C GLU A 40 2.00 -9.33 -2.03
N SER A 41 3.12 -9.51 -2.73
CA SER A 41 3.13 -9.87 -4.15
C SER A 41 3.43 -11.35 -4.31
N TYR A 42 2.51 -12.08 -4.91
CA TYR A 42 2.68 -13.47 -5.31
C TYR A 42 3.02 -13.47 -6.80
N LEU A 43 4.32 -13.43 -7.11
CA LEU A 43 4.82 -13.39 -8.49
C LEU A 43 4.40 -14.62 -9.30
N ASP A 44 4.24 -15.76 -8.63
CA ASP A 44 3.90 -17.04 -9.25
C ASP A 44 2.47 -17.06 -9.80
N ASP A 45 1.54 -16.33 -9.17
CA ASP A 45 0.12 -16.33 -9.52
C ASP A 45 -0.35 -15.00 -10.15
N TYR A 46 0.55 -14.04 -10.34
CA TYR A 46 0.22 -12.67 -10.76
C TYR A 46 -0.81 -12.01 -9.84
N TYR A 47 -0.75 -12.28 -8.53
CA TYR A 47 -1.63 -11.67 -7.55
C TYR A 47 -0.88 -10.73 -6.61
N LEU A 48 -1.53 -9.61 -6.29
CA LEU A 48 -1.10 -8.66 -5.28
C LEU A 48 -2.19 -8.52 -4.23
N ARG A 49 -1.86 -8.81 -2.97
CA ARG A 49 -2.77 -8.72 -1.83
C ARG A 49 -2.39 -7.51 -0.98
N GLU A 50 -3.33 -6.62 -0.78
CA GLU A 50 -3.22 -5.47 0.10
C GLU A 50 -4.10 -5.72 1.33
N GLU A 51 -3.49 -5.71 2.52
CA GLU A 51 -4.16 -5.83 3.80
C GLU A 51 -3.94 -4.59 4.66
N ALA A 52 -4.97 -4.16 5.39
CA ALA A 52 -4.85 -3.15 6.42
C ALA A 52 -5.40 -3.67 7.75
N GLU A 53 -4.58 -3.64 8.80
CA GLU A 53 -4.94 -4.10 10.14
C GLU A 53 -4.79 -2.96 11.18
N CYS A 54 -5.70 -2.90 12.14
CA CYS A 54 -5.51 -2.02 13.29
C CYS A 54 -4.67 -2.72 14.37
N PRO A 55 -3.49 -2.19 14.74
CA PRO A 55 -2.63 -2.85 15.72
C PRO A 55 -3.22 -2.85 17.15
N LYS A 56 -4.17 -1.94 17.44
CA LYS A 56 -4.84 -1.84 18.75
C LYS A 56 -6.08 -2.72 18.84
N CYS A 57 -7.00 -2.60 17.88
CA CYS A 57 -8.25 -3.35 17.87
C CYS A 57 -8.08 -4.78 17.34
N LYS A 58 -6.95 -5.09 16.69
CA LYS A 58 -6.68 -6.36 16.00
C LYS A 58 -7.72 -6.73 14.95
N VAL A 59 -8.41 -5.71 14.41
CA VAL A 59 -9.39 -5.87 13.33
C VAL A 59 -8.69 -5.71 11.99
N LYS A 60 -9.00 -6.61 11.05
CA LYS A 60 -8.67 -6.42 9.64
C LYS A 60 -9.68 -5.45 9.04
N ALA A 61 -9.22 -4.24 8.74
CA ALA A 61 -10.08 -3.17 8.22
C ALA A 61 -10.30 -3.29 6.71
N ARG A 62 -9.32 -3.81 5.97
CA ARG A 62 -9.40 -3.97 4.50
C ARG A 62 -8.56 -5.15 4.05
N VAL A 63 -9.07 -5.93 3.11
CA VAL A 63 -8.33 -6.93 2.34
C VAL A 63 -8.74 -6.77 0.89
N LYS A 64 -7.79 -6.52 -0.01
CA LYS A 64 -8.05 -6.37 -1.44
C LYS A 64 -7.03 -7.18 -2.24
N ASN A 65 -7.54 -8.04 -3.11
CA ASN A 65 -6.71 -8.81 -4.03
C ASN A 65 -6.79 -8.20 -5.42
N HIS A 66 -5.65 -8.03 -6.04
CA HIS A 66 -5.48 -7.53 -7.39
C HIS A 66 -4.87 -8.63 -8.25
N LYS A 67 -5.51 -8.97 -9.36
CA LYS A 67 -4.91 -9.79 -10.39
C LYS A 67 -4.20 -8.87 -11.37
N ILE A 68 -2.91 -9.10 -11.58
CA ILE A 68 -2.10 -8.37 -12.56
C ILE A 68 -2.33 -9.07 -13.90
N GLN A 69 -3.02 -8.39 -14.83
CA GLN A 69 -3.27 -8.86 -16.20
C GLN A 69 -2.38 -8.11 -17.20
#